data_AF-A0A929YD24-F1
#
_entry.id   AF-A0A929YD24-F1
#
_cell.length_a   1.000
_cell.length_b   1.000
_cell.length_c   1.000
_cell.angle_alpha   90.00
_cell.angle_beta   90.00
_cell.angle_gamma   90.00
#
_symmetry.space_group_name_H-M   'P 1'
#
loop_
_entity.id
_entity.type
_entity.pdbx_description
1 polymer ?
#
loop_
_entity_poly.entity_id
_entity_poly.type
_entity_poly.pdbx_seq_one_letter_code
_entity_poly.pdbx_strand_id
1 'polypeptide(L)'
;LFGYRSNFAFWEKNLTYEGESIYNYLQVRDTDQETILSTNVLFGVQSVYLKNSDLSGMYYDYALAAPLLLAKQNPKILVLGMGSGTYTTECKTFFPNAKIEGVEIDQKITDLAHTYFHLSKEVPVTTYDGRAFLNASKDQYDVIMVDAYQDITIPFQMSTREFFTLVKNHLTEEGVMVVNMNMHGNSQDDITTYLSDTIASVFPEVATVEVSGSTNRELFAQASSAHGSLQNRILAGSRAYKERLSGSNVPADGEEFLVRMSKVGKDLKVVNGGNHILTDDRAPVELLGMKTIDRIIQEEAGSFRSSFRENGFSGLLGNL
;
A
#
# COMPACT_ATOMS: atom_id res chain seq x y z
N LEU A 1 16.64 17.06 9.04
CA LEU A 1 17.39 16.46 7.92
C LEU A 1 16.42 15.60 7.13
N PHE A 2 15.64 16.21 6.24
CA PHE A 2 14.69 15.48 5.39
C PHE A 2 15.15 15.67 3.95
N GLY A 3 15.89 14.69 3.44
CA GLY A 3 16.33 14.63 2.05
C GLY A 3 15.36 13.75 1.28
N TYR A 4 14.70 14.33 0.28
CA TYR A 4 14.06 13.58 -0.80
C TYR A 4 15.14 12.68 -1.43
N ARG A 5 15.01 11.36 -1.34
CA ARG A 5 15.87 10.41 -2.07
C ARG A 5 15.12 9.97 -3.32
N SER A 6 15.36 10.63 -4.45
CA SER A 6 15.07 10.08 -5.77
C SER A 6 16.20 9.12 -6.13
N ASN A 7 16.08 7.86 -5.74
CA ASN A 7 16.98 6.83 -6.27
C ASN A 7 16.40 6.36 -7.60
N PHE A 8 16.95 6.88 -8.69
CA PHE A 8 16.86 6.23 -9.99
C PHE A 8 17.39 4.80 -9.80
N ALA A 9 16.56 3.80 -10.06
CA ALA A 9 16.98 2.41 -9.94
C ALA A 9 18.19 2.13 -10.83
N PHE A 10 18.93 1.09 -10.46
CA PHE A 10 20.14 0.56 -11.07
C PHE A 10 21.44 1.09 -10.43
N TRP A 11 22.19 0.11 -9.90
CA TRP A 11 23.54 0.17 -9.30
C TRP A 11 23.65 0.35 -7.78
N GLU A 12 22.83 -0.37 -6.98
CA GLU A 12 23.23 -0.66 -5.59
C GLU A 12 24.36 -1.70 -5.55
N LYS A 13 25.33 -1.49 -4.65
CA LYS A 13 26.45 -2.42 -4.40
C LYS A 13 26.26 -3.09 -3.03
N ASN A 14 26.77 -4.30 -2.86
CA ASN A 14 26.64 -5.14 -1.65
C ASN A 14 25.21 -5.65 -1.39
N LEU A 15 24.56 -6.13 -2.45
CA LEU A 15 23.26 -6.80 -2.32
C LEU A 15 23.43 -8.17 -1.66
N THR A 16 22.47 -8.52 -0.81
CA THR A 16 22.37 -9.83 -0.17
C THR A 16 21.80 -10.86 -1.15
N TYR A 17 20.93 -10.43 -2.06
CA TYR A 17 20.39 -11.23 -3.14
C TYR A 17 20.16 -10.37 -4.38
N GLU A 18 20.36 -10.97 -5.54
CA GLU A 18 20.02 -10.43 -6.85
C GLU A 18 19.54 -11.56 -7.75
N GLY A 19 18.44 -11.37 -8.48
CA GLY A 19 17.91 -12.38 -9.39
C GLY A 19 16.69 -11.90 -10.15
N GLU A 20 16.09 -12.81 -10.93
CA GLU A 20 14.96 -12.51 -11.83
C GLU A 20 13.84 -13.51 -11.62
N SER A 21 12.59 -13.06 -11.67
CA SER A 21 11.38 -13.89 -11.79
C SER A 21 10.78 -13.74 -13.20
N ILE A 22 9.61 -14.35 -13.42
CA ILE A 22 8.84 -14.14 -14.66
C ILE A 22 8.30 -12.69 -14.74
N TYR A 23 8.15 -12.03 -13.58
CA TYR A 23 7.50 -10.73 -13.46
C TYR A 23 8.48 -9.59 -13.21
N ASN A 24 9.55 -9.84 -12.45
CA ASN A 24 10.40 -8.79 -11.91
C ASN A 24 11.89 -9.16 -11.92
N TYR A 25 12.74 -8.16 -12.11
CA TYR A 25 14.09 -8.19 -11.56
C TYR A 25 14.00 -7.89 -10.06
N LEU A 26 14.75 -8.60 -9.23
CA LEU A 26 14.62 -8.59 -7.77
C LEU A 26 15.98 -8.37 -7.12
N GLN A 27 16.05 -7.42 -6.19
CA GLN A 27 17.23 -7.13 -5.38
C GLN A 27 16.85 -7.05 -3.90
N VAL A 28 17.60 -7.73 -3.04
CA VAL A 28 17.46 -7.61 -1.59
C VAL A 28 18.74 -7.03 -1.00
N ARG A 29 18.58 -5.94 -0.24
CA ARG A 29 19.62 -5.41 0.63
C ARG A 29 19.24 -5.69 2.07
N ASP A 30 20.05 -6.51 2.74
CA ASP A 30 19.87 -6.81 4.15
C ASP A 30 20.99 -6.19 4.99
N THR A 31 20.63 -5.42 6.00
CA THR A 31 21.54 -4.76 6.94
C THR A 31 21.13 -5.05 8.38
N ASP A 32 21.93 -4.64 9.36
CA ASP A 32 21.58 -4.82 10.78
C ASP A 32 20.34 -4.02 11.21
N GLN A 33 19.95 -2.98 10.44
CA GLN A 33 18.83 -2.09 10.77
C GLN A 33 17.56 -2.43 9.98
N GLU A 34 17.71 -2.79 8.72
CA GLU A 34 16.60 -2.94 7.79
C GLU A 34 16.90 -3.96 6.69
N THR A 35 15.82 -4.54 6.16
CA THR A 35 15.81 -5.35 4.95
C THR A 35 14.95 -4.63 3.90
N ILE A 36 15.48 -4.45 2.69
CA ILE A 36 14.81 -3.75 1.60
C ILE A 36 14.69 -4.67 0.38
N LEU A 37 13.48 -4.72 -0.21
CA LEU A 37 13.21 -5.34 -1.51
C LEU A 37 13.02 -4.25 -2.55
N SER A 38 13.80 -4.33 -3.62
CA SER A 38 13.71 -3.46 -4.79
C SER A 38 13.45 -4.31 -6.03
N THR A 39 12.71 -3.76 -6.99
CA THR A 39 12.43 -4.40 -8.28
C THR A 39 12.87 -3.52 -9.45
N ASN A 40 12.69 -3.97 -10.70
CA ASN A 40 12.97 -3.15 -11.91
C ASN A 40 12.01 -1.97 -12.12
N VAL A 41 11.11 -1.68 -11.17
CA VAL A 41 10.24 -0.52 -11.24
C VAL A 41 11.06 0.77 -11.06
N LEU A 42 10.85 1.71 -11.97
CA LEU A 42 11.66 2.93 -12.13
C LEU A 42 11.71 3.83 -10.88
N PHE A 43 10.72 3.77 -9.99
CA PHE A 43 10.62 4.63 -8.81
C PHE A 43 10.14 3.87 -7.57
N GLY A 44 10.78 4.15 -6.43
CA GLY A 44 10.34 3.71 -5.10
C GLY A 44 11.03 2.43 -4.60
N VAL A 45 10.99 2.26 -3.27
CA VAL A 45 11.30 1.00 -2.60
C VAL A 45 10.00 0.20 -2.50
N GLN A 46 10.00 -1.06 -2.93
CA GLN A 46 8.78 -1.87 -2.95
C GLN A 46 8.39 -2.37 -1.56
N SER A 47 9.37 -2.78 -0.75
CA SER A 47 9.08 -3.16 0.63
C SER A 47 10.27 -2.90 1.56
N VAL A 48 9.95 -2.56 2.80
CA VAL A 48 10.91 -2.31 3.89
C VAL A 48 10.48 -3.12 5.09
N TYR A 49 11.44 -3.76 5.75
CA TYR A 49 11.29 -4.36 7.06
C TYR A 49 12.34 -3.77 8.00
N LEU A 50 11.89 -3.10 9.06
CA LEU A 50 12.76 -2.53 10.08
C LEU A 50 12.94 -3.56 11.20
N LYS A 51 14.19 -3.90 11.53
CA LYS A 51 14.49 -4.96 12.51
C LYS A 51 14.28 -4.52 13.97
N ASN A 52 14.19 -3.21 14.20
CA ASN A 52 14.10 -2.60 15.53
C ASN A 52 12.83 -1.75 15.74
N SER A 53 11.83 -1.90 14.87
CA SER A 53 10.59 -1.11 14.88
C SER A 53 9.44 -1.99 14.44
N ASP A 54 8.32 -1.92 15.14
CA ASP A 54 7.08 -2.59 14.77
C ASP A 54 6.35 -1.83 13.65
N LEU A 55 6.59 -0.51 13.55
CA LEU A 55 6.09 0.34 12.46
C LEU A 55 7.18 0.56 11.39
N SER A 56 6.80 0.58 10.12
CA SER A 56 7.73 0.72 8.99
C SER A 56 8.13 2.18 8.69
N GLY A 57 7.37 3.16 9.19
CA GLY A 57 7.44 4.56 8.76
C GLY A 57 6.80 4.83 7.41
N MET A 58 6.18 3.83 6.79
CA MET A 58 5.64 3.88 5.42
C MET A 58 4.10 3.85 5.41
N TYR A 59 3.51 3.70 4.23
CA TYR A 59 2.05 3.67 4.06
C TYR A 59 1.38 2.49 4.78
N TYR A 60 2.08 1.38 4.99
CA TYR A 60 1.59 0.22 5.75
C TYR A 60 1.05 0.63 7.12
N ASP A 61 1.77 1.51 7.81
CA ASP A 61 1.39 2.02 9.12
C ASP A 61 0.05 2.78 9.11
N TYR A 62 -0.30 3.39 7.97
CA TYR A 62 -1.58 4.07 7.77
C TYR A 62 -2.69 3.06 7.45
N ALA A 63 -2.38 2.04 6.63
CA ALA A 63 -3.30 0.97 6.27
C ALA A 63 -3.77 0.13 7.49
N LEU A 64 -3.02 0.13 8.60
CA LEU A 64 -3.44 -0.47 9.87
C LEU A 64 -4.72 0.14 10.48
N ALA A 65 -5.19 1.28 9.97
CA ALA A 65 -6.50 1.81 10.32
C ALA A 65 -7.65 0.91 9.84
N ALA A 66 -7.45 0.07 8.82
CA ALA A 66 -8.49 -0.80 8.29
C ALA A 66 -8.98 -1.86 9.29
N PRO A 67 -8.10 -2.63 9.97
CA PRO A 67 -8.54 -3.50 11.06
C PRO A 67 -9.20 -2.75 12.23
N LEU A 68 -8.78 -1.52 12.54
CA LEU A 68 -9.40 -0.72 13.60
C LEU A 68 -10.83 -0.30 13.29
N LEU A 69 -11.16 -0.01 12.02
CA LEU A 69 -12.51 0.36 11.59
C LEU A 69 -13.58 -0.67 11.98
N LEU A 70 -13.18 -1.92 12.21
CA LEU A 70 -14.07 -3.01 12.56
C LEU A 70 -14.28 -3.17 14.07
N ALA A 71 -13.33 -2.69 14.88
CA ALA A 71 -13.26 -2.95 16.33
C ALA A 71 -13.36 -4.44 16.73
N LYS A 72 -13.14 -5.38 15.80
CA LYS A 72 -13.17 -6.84 16.05
C LYS A 72 -11.89 -7.30 16.76
N GLN A 73 -12.00 -8.41 17.50
CA GLN A 73 -10.85 -9.02 18.16
C GLN A 73 -10.04 -9.89 17.19
N ASN A 74 -10.70 -10.56 16.25
CA ASN A 74 -10.14 -11.57 15.36
C ASN A 74 -10.54 -11.35 13.90
N PRO A 75 -10.24 -10.17 13.31
CA PRO A 75 -10.62 -9.87 11.94
C PRO A 75 -9.99 -10.87 10.95
N LYS A 76 -10.74 -11.27 9.92
CA LYS A 76 -10.20 -12.00 8.77
C LYS A 76 -9.71 -11.00 7.72
N ILE A 77 -8.43 -11.09 7.35
CA ILE A 77 -7.74 -10.15 6.47
C ILE A 77 -7.22 -10.89 5.24
N LEU A 78 -7.54 -10.39 4.06
CA LEU A 78 -6.91 -10.79 2.80
C LEU A 78 -5.97 -9.69 2.33
N VAL A 79 -4.77 -10.05 1.92
CA VAL A 79 -3.82 -9.14 1.28
C VAL A 79 -3.62 -9.57 -0.18
N LEU A 80 -4.06 -8.74 -1.12
CA LEU A 80 -3.84 -8.94 -2.56
C LEU A 80 -2.59 -8.16 -2.97
N GLY A 81 -1.53 -8.88 -3.34
CA GLY A 81 -0.18 -8.34 -3.40
C GLY A 81 0.49 -8.44 -2.04
N MET A 82 0.82 -9.65 -1.58
CA MET A 82 1.48 -9.85 -0.28
C MET A 82 2.87 -9.20 -0.24
N GLY A 83 3.57 -9.13 -1.38
CA GLY A 83 4.91 -8.56 -1.44
C GLY A 83 5.85 -9.24 -0.45
N SER A 84 6.65 -8.44 0.26
CA SER A 84 7.52 -8.96 1.33
C SER A 84 6.80 -9.23 2.66
N GLY A 85 5.50 -8.93 2.76
CA GLY A 85 4.68 -9.17 3.94
C GLY A 85 4.73 -8.10 5.04
N THR A 86 5.24 -6.88 4.77
CA THR A 86 5.35 -5.80 5.78
C THR A 86 4.00 -5.52 6.47
N TYR A 87 2.94 -5.25 5.71
CA TYR A 87 1.60 -5.03 6.27
C TYR A 87 1.10 -6.21 7.13
N THR A 88 1.37 -7.43 6.68
CA THR A 88 0.98 -8.65 7.40
C THR A 88 1.73 -8.79 8.72
N THR A 89 3.03 -8.51 8.72
CA THR A 89 3.87 -8.51 9.92
C THR A 89 3.37 -7.47 10.92
N GLU A 90 3.11 -6.23 10.47
CA GLU A 90 2.54 -5.18 11.31
C GLU A 90 1.16 -5.62 11.88
N CYS A 91 0.30 -6.19 11.04
CA CYS A 91 -1.01 -6.69 11.47
C CYS A 91 -0.89 -7.82 12.50
N LYS A 92 0.09 -8.74 12.40
CA LYS A 92 0.35 -9.77 13.42
C LYS A 92 0.83 -9.16 14.74
N THR A 93 1.57 -8.07 14.68
CA THR A 93 2.06 -7.37 15.87
C THR A 93 0.92 -6.62 16.58
N PHE A 94 0.17 -5.78 15.86
CA PHE A 94 -0.89 -4.94 16.45
C PHE A 94 -2.23 -5.68 16.62
N PHE A 95 -2.48 -6.74 15.84
CA PHE A 95 -3.71 -7.55 15.91
C PHE A 95 -3.37 -9.04 15.95
N PRO A 96 -2.79 -9.55 17.05
CA PRO A 96 -2.24 -10.92 17.11
C PRO A 96 -3.26 -12.03 16.84
N ASN A 97 -4.55 -11.76 17.06
CA ASN A 97 -5.65 -12.69 16.80
C ASN A 97 -6.24 -12.57 15.38
N ALA A 98 -5.71 -11.68 14.52
CA ALA A 98 -6.13 -11.57 13.14
C ALA A 98 -5.78 -12.84 12.36
N LYS A 99 -6.72 -13.28 11.53
CA LYS A 99 -6.53 -14.38 10.59
C LYS A 99 -6.18 -13.76 9.24
N ILE A 100 -4.93 -13.90 8.82
CA ILE A 100 -4.40 -13.22 7.64
C ILE A 100 -4.01 -14.28 6.60
N GLU A 101 -4.40 -14.07 5.35
CA GLU A 101 -3.90 -14.79 4.19
C GLU A 101 -3.51 -13.83 3.07
N GLY A 102 -2.57 -14.26 2.25
CA GLY A 102 -2.02 -13.48 1.15
C GLY A 102 -2.22 -14.11 -0.21
N VAL A 103 -2.26 -13.27 -1.23
CA VAL A 103 -2.14 -13.66 -2.62
C VAL A 103 -0.98 -12.88 -3.23
N GLU A 104 -0.04 -13.57 -3.84
CA GLU A 104 1.13 -12.97 -4.51
C GLU A 104 1.30 -13.63 -5.87
N ILE A 105 1.45 -12.86 -6.93
CA ILE A 105 1.59 -13.44 -8.27
C ILE A 105 3.00 -14.03 -8.48
N ASP A 106 4.00 -13.47 -7.80
CA ASP A 106 5.40 -13.84 -7.93
C ASP A 106 5.88 -14.74 -6.77
N GLN A 107 5.97 -16.06 -7.02
CA GLN A 107 6.50 -17.02 -6.04
C GLN A 107 7.88 -16.61 -5.50
N LYS A 108 8.75 -16.01 -6.32
CA LYS A 108 10.09 -15.64 -5.86
C LYS A 108 10.03 -14.53 -4.80
N ILE A 109 9.10 -13.58 -4.92
CA ILE A 109 8.88 -12.57 -3.89
C ILE A 109 8.42 -13.23 -2.58
N THR A 110 7.52 -14.20 -2.65
CA THR A 110 7.08 -14.96 -1.46
C THR A 110 8.24 -15.71 -0.80
N ASP A 111 9.10 -16.36 -1.59
CA ASP A 111 10.27 -17.07 -1.08
C ASP A 111 11.27 -16.11 -0.40
N LEU A 112 11.50 -14.93 -0.98
CA LEU A 112 12.32 -13.88 -0.40
C LEU A 112 11.68 -13.30 0.88
N ALA A 113 10.35 -13.14 0.93
CA ALA A 113 9.63 -12.68 2.10
C ALA A 113 9.86 -13.59 3.31
N HIS A 114 9.79 -14.91 3.11
CA HIS A 114 10.09 -15.87 4.17
C HIS A 114 11.58 -15.92 4.54
N THR A 115 12.48 -15.74 3.57
CA THR A 115 13.92 -15.88 3.78
C THR A 115 14.55 -14.65 4.44
N TYR A 116 14.17 -13.45 4.01
CA TYR A 116 14.84 -12.20 4.39
C TYR A 116 13.95 -11.28 5.24
N PHE A 117 12.63 -11.32 5.07
CA PHE A 117 11.69 -10.43 5.77
C PHE A 117 10.99 -11.11 6.96
N HIS A 118 11.37 -12.36 7.25
CA HIS A 118 10.84 -13.16 8.34
C HIS A 118 9.31 -13.29 8.34
N LEU A 119 8.68 -13.26 7.15
CA LEU A 119 7.25 -13.50 7.03
C LEU A 119 6.91 -14.85 7.67
N SER A 120 5.98 -14.84 8.63
CA SER A 120 5.62 -16.05 9.39
C SER A 120 5.10 -17.14 8.45
N LYS A 121 5.62 -18.37 8.62
CA LYS A 121 5.15 -19.56 7.89
C LYS A 121 3.71 -19.96 8.23
N GLU A 122 3.15 -19.39 9.29
CA GLU A 122 1.74 -19.60 9.66
C GLU A 122 0.78 -18.75 8.82
N VAL A 123 1.28 -17.76 8.07
CA VAL A 123 0.49 -16.97 7.13
C VAL A 123 0.42 -17.74 5.81
N PRO A 124 -0.76 -18.22 5.38
CA PRO A 124 -0.91 -18.83 4.07
C PRO A 124 -0.70 -17.77 2.99
N VAL A 125 0.19 -18.05 2.04
CA VAL A 125 0.38 -17.22 0.85
C VAL A 125 0.09 -18.09 -0.37
N THR A 126 -0.91 -17.70 -1.16
CA THR A 126 -1.29 -18.38 -2.39
C THR A 126 -0.61 -17.69 -3.56
N THR A 127 0.20 -18.44 -4.32
CA THR A 127 0.80 -17.88 -5.53
C THR A 127 -0.17 -17.87 -6.68
N TYR A 128 -0.81 -16.73 -6.93
CA TYR A 128 -1.84 -16.58 -7.95
C TYR A 128 -2.12 -15.11 -8.30
N ASP A 129 -2.83 -14.86 -9.40
CA ASP A 129 -3.36 -13.53 -9.70
C ASP A 129 -4.49 -13.17 -8.70
N GLY A 130 -4.45 -11.97 -8.14
CA GLY A 130 -5.39 -11.54 -7.10
C GLY A 130 -6.85 -11.50 -7.56
N ARG A 131 -7.11 -11.08 -8.80
CA ARG A 131 -8.46 -11.09 -9.37
C ARG A 131 -8.92 -12.51 -9.68
N ALA A 132 -8.06 -13.35 -10.22
CA ALA A 132 -8.37 -14.76 -10.47
C ALA A 132 -8.64 -15.51 -9.16
N PHE A 133 -7.90 -15.21 -8.09
CA PHE A 133 -8.12 -15.76 -6.75
C PHE A 133 -9.53 -15.42 -6.25
N LEU A 134 -9.93 -14.15 -6.29
CA LEU A 134 -11.27 -13.74 -5.88
C LEU A 134 -12.38 -14.39 -6.74
N ASN A 135 -12.15 -14.63 -8.03
CA ASN A 135 -13.15 -15.33 -8.85
C ASN A 135 -13.31 -16.82 -8.47
N ALA A 136 -12.25 -17.44 -7.97
CA ALA A 136 -12.27 -18.85 -7.56
C ALA A 136 -12.73 -19.03 -6.09
N SER A 137 -12.48 -18.03 -5.25
CA SER A 137 -12.82 -18.06 -3.83
C SER A 137 -14.31 -17.83 -3.58
N LYS A 138 -14.78 -18.30 -2.42
CA LYS A 138 -16.12 -18.01 -1.88
C LYS A 138 -16.05 -17.39 -0.48
N ASP A 139 -14.83 -17.12 -0.01
CA ASP A 139 -14.59 -16.66 1.34
C ASP A 139 -14.95 -15.19 1.49
N GLN A 140 -15.40 -14.80 2.68
CA GLN A 140 -15.59 -13.39 3.02
C GLN A 140 -14.55 -12.93 4.04
N TYR A 141 -14.20 -11.65 3.96
CA TYR A 141 -13.15 -11.00 4.72
C TYR A 141 -13.67 -9.75 5.41
N ASP A 142 -13.13 -9.45 6.59
CA ASP A 142 -13.41 -8.18 7.26
C ASP A 142 -12.54 -7.05 6.70
N VAL A 143 -11.31 -7.37 6.29
CA VAL A 143 -10.43 -6.44 5.58
C VAL A 143 -9.92 -7.08 4.30
N ILE A 144 -9.95 -6.33 3.21
CA ILE A 144 -9.19 -6.66 2.00
C ILE A 144 -8.22 -5.50 1.72
N MET A 145 -6.93 -5.76 1.83
CA MET A 145 -5.86 -4.85 1.39
C MET A 145 -5.56 -5.13 -0.08
N VAL A 146 -5.65 -4.10 -0.92
CA VAL A 146 -5.22 -4.14 -2.31
C VAL A 146 -3.91 -3.37 -2.42
N ASP A 147 -2.83 -4.13 -2.57
CA ASP A 147 -1.46 -3.62 -2.65
C ASP A 147 -0.71 -4.30 -3.80
N ALA A 148 -1.39 -4.40 -4.95
CA ALA A 148 -0.87 -5.02 -6.16
C ALA A 148 -0.42 -3.93 -7.13
N TYR A 149 0.90 -3.73 -7.24
CA TYR A 149 1.50 -2.82 -8.22
C TYR A 149 2.17 -3.59 -9.35
N GLN A 150 2.01 -3.05 -10.55
CA GLN A 150 2.83 -3.38 -11.72
C GLN A 150 3.39 -2.08 -12.26
N ASP A 151 4.72 -1.96 -12.28
CA ASP A 151 5.41 -0.69 -12.51
C ASP A 151 4.98 0.38 -11.50
N ILE A 152 4.47 1.51 -11.99
CA ILE A 152 4.12 2.67 -11.16
C ILE A 152 2.63 2.73 -10.77
N THR A 153 1.82 1.74 -11.16
CA THR A 153 0.37 1.77 -10.93
C THR A 153 -0.24 0.38 -10.70
N ILE A 154 -1.51 0.35 -10.29
CA ILE A 154 -2.29 -0.88 -10.15
C ILE A 154 -2.60 -1.43 -11.55
N PRO A 155 -2.41 -2.74 -11.82
CA PRO A 155 -2.73 -3.33 -13.11
C PRO A 155 -4.18 -3.03 -13.53
N PHE A 156 -4.42 -2.84 -14.83
CA PHE A 156 -5.74 -2.42 -15.32
C PHE A 156 -6.85 -3.37 -14.86
N GLN A 157 -6.59 -4.68 -14.84
CA GLN A 157 -7.56 -5.68 -14.43
C GLN A 157 -7.94 -5.60 -12.95
N MET A 158 -7.17 -4.88 -12.13
CA MET A 158 -7.41 -4.63 -10.71
C MET A 158 -7.78 -3.17 -10.40
N SER A 159 -8.04 -2.35 -11.43
CA SER A 159 -8.40 -0.93 -11.28
C SER A 159 -9.83 -0.61 -11.74
N THR A 160 -10.64 -1.62 -12.08
CA THR A 160 -11.96 -1.43 -12.70
C THR A 160 -13.10 -1.53 -11.70
N ARG A 161 -14.25 -0.96 -12.07
CA ARG A 161 -15.49 -1.08 -11.31
C ARG A 161 -15.87 -2.55 -11.10
N GLU A 162 -15.66 -3.40 -12.10
CA GLU A 162 -15.94 -4.84 -12.03
C GLU A 162 -15.05 -5.53 -10.99
N PHE A 163 -13.75 -5.20 -10.96
CA PHE A 163 -12.85 -5.69 -9.91
C PHE A 163 -13.24 -5.19 -8.52
N PHE A 164 -13.51 -3.89 -8.34
CA PHE A 164 -13.89 -3.37 -7.03
C PHE A 164 -15.26 -3.90 -6.57
N THR A 165 -16.17 -4.22 -7.50
CA THR A 165 -17.42 -4.92 -7.20
C THR A 165 -17.13 -6.34 -6.72
N LEU A 166 -16.20 -7.05 -7.36
CA LEU A 166 -15.75 -8.37 -6.93
C LEU A 166 -15.13 -8.32 -5.53
N VAL A 167 -14.30 -7.33 -5.22
CA VAL A 167 -13.75 -7.10 -3.88
C VAL A 167 -14.86 -6.85 -2.86
N LYS A 168 -15.80 -5.94 -3.17
CA LYS A 168 -16.94 -5.65 -2.28
C LYS A 168 -17.77 -6.90 -1.97
N ASN A 169 -17.97 -7.78 -2.95
CA ASN A 169 -18.73 -9.03 -2.75
C ASN A 169 -17.99 -10.06 -1.85
N HIS A 170 -16.67 -9.91 -1.68
CA HIS A 170 -15.85 -10.70 -0.76
C HIS A 170 -15.65 -10.02 0.60
N LEU A 171 -16.20 -8.82 0.81
CA LEU A 171 -16.24 -8.21 2.14
C LEU A 171 -17.46 -8.69 2.91
N THR A 172 -17.31 -8.79 4.23
CA THR A 172 -18.46 -8.87 5.15
C THR A 172 -19.26 -7.56 5.11
N GLU A 173 -20.47 -7.53 5.66
CA GLU A 173 -21.31 -6.33 5.70
C GLU A 173 -20.62 -5.13 6.40
N GLU A 174 -19.82 -5.41 7.43
CA GLU A 174 -19.00 -4.43 8.15
C GLU A 174 -17.65 -4.17 7.49
N GLY A 175 -17.30 -4.95 6.47
CA GLY A 175 -15.97 -5.06 5.91
C GLY A 175 -15.47 -3.77 5.27
N VAL A 176 -14.16 -3.63 5.23
CA VAL A 176 -13.47 -2.47 4.68
C VAL A 176 -12.40 -2.92 3.69
N MET A 177 -12.38 -2.28 2.52
CA MET A 177 -11.24 -2.34 1.62
C MET A 177 -10.28 -1.19 1.95
N VAL A 178 -8.98 -1.47 1.91
CA VAL A 178 -7.92 -0.46 1.93
C VAL A 178 -7.04 -0.64 0.69
N VAL A 179 -6.67 0.47 0.05
CA VAL A 179 -5.89 0.49 -1.19
C VAL A 179 -4.78 1.52 -1.05
N ASN A 180 -3.55 1.07 -1.25
CA ASN A 180 -2.39 1.94 -1.39
C ASN A 180 -2.39 2.57 -2.79
N MET A 181 -2.46 3.90 -2.88
CA MET A 181 -2.37 4.66 -4.13
C MET A 181 -1.13 5.55 -4.13
N ASN A 182 -0.15 5.25 -4.98
CA ASN A 182 1.03 6.08 -5.16
C ASN A 182 0.68 7.29 -6.06
N MET A 183 0.75 8.49 -5.48
CA MET A 183 0.49 9.74 -6.17
C MET A 183 1.75 10.33 -6.77
N HIS A 184 1.98 10.08 -8.04
CA HIS A 184 2.88 10.90 -8.81
C HIS A 184 2.08 11.94 -9.61
N GLY A 185 1.29 12.78 -8.92
CA GLY A 185 0.71 14.02 -9.47
C GLY A 185 -0.48 14.65 -8.74
N ASN A 186 -0.60 15.97 -8.83
CA ASN A 186 -1.70 16.77 -8.28
C ASN A 186 -2.66 17.30 -9.36
N SER A 187 -2.68 16.69 -10.56
CA SER A 187 -3.57 17.10 -11.64
C SER A 187 -4.94 16.42 -11.56
N GLN A 188 -5.96 17.11 -12.06
CA GLN A 188 -7.34 16.60 -12.07
C GLN A 188 -7.52 15.31 -12.91
N ASP A 189 -6.64 15.06 -13.88
CA ASP A 189 -6.59 13.85 -14.73
C ASP A 189 -5.53 12.82 -14.28
N ASP A 190 -5.28 12.69 -12.96
CA ASP A 190 -4.36 11.68 -12.42
C ASP A 190 -5.03 10.30 -12.25
N ILE A 191 -4.24 9.23 -12.33
CA ILE A 191 -4.71 7.85 -12.13
C ILE A 191 -5.39 7.67 -10.77
N THR A 192 -4.94 8.40 -9.75
CA THR A 192 -5.56 8.36 -8.42
C THR A 192 -6.97 8.94 -8.40
N THR A 193 -7.29 9.91 -9.28
CA THR A 193 -8.67 10.39 -9.47
C THR A 193 -9.54 9.31 -10.10
N TYR A 194 -9.06 8.64 -11.15
CA TYR A 194 -9.79 7.54 -11.80
C TYR A 194 -10.06 6.39 -10.83
N LEU A 195 -9.05 5.98 -10.05
CA LEU A 195 -9.21 4.96 -9.01
C LEU A 195 -10.22 5.39 -7.95
N SER A 196 -10.11 6.62 -7.44
CA SER A 196 -11.02 7.16 -6.42
C SER A 196 -12.48 7.22 -6.92
N ASP A 197 -12.71 7.74 -8.12
CA ASP A 197 -14.04 7.81 -8.76
C ASP A 197 -14.61 6.41 -9.00
N THR A 198 -13.78 5.48 -9.49
CA THR A 198 -14.19 4.11 -9.77
C THR A 198 -14.59 3.37 -8.48
N ILE A 199 -13.80 3.48 -7.42
CA ILE A 199 -14.11 2.87 -6.12
C ILE A 199 -15.36 3.52 -5.50
N ALA A 200 -15.48 4.85 -5.57
CA ALA A 200 -16.65 5.58 -5.08
C ALA A 200 -17.94 5.24 -5.87
N SER A 201 -17.83 4.72 -7.09
CA SER A 201 -18.99 4.20 -7.84
C SER A 201 -19.53 2.86 -7.32
N VAL A 202 -18.75 2.15 -6.50
CA VAL A 202 -19.08 0.81 -5.97
C VAL A 202 -19.40 0.84 -4.48
N PHE A 203 -18.64 1.62 -3.71
CA PHE A 203 -18.74 1.67 -2.26
C PHE A 203 -19.57 2.86 -1.77
N PRO A 204 -20.42 2.70 -0.73
CA PRO A 204 -21.26 3.77 -0.21
C PRO A 204 -20.50 4.94 0.43
N GLU A 205 -19.32 4.66 0.99
CA GLU A 205 -18.44 5.71 1.54
C GLU A 205 -16.99 5.33 1.28
N VAL A 206 -16.25 6.30 0.74
CA VAL A 206 -14.83 6.21 0.42
C VAL A 206 -14.14 7.42 1.04
N ALA A 207 -12.96 7.21 1.60
CA ALA A 207 -12.16 8.29 2.13
C ALA A 207 -10.68 8.02 1.99
N THR A 208 -9.89 9.10 1.91
CA THR A 208 -8.44 9.02 1.69
C THR A 208 -7.67 9.74 2.77
N VAL A 209 -6.43 9.32 3.01
CA VAL A 209 -5.46 10.00 3.87
C VAL A 209 -4.10 10.06 3.16
N GLU A 210 -3.46 11.22 3.21
CA GLU A 210 -2.10 11.40 2.67
C GLU A 210 -1.06 10.83 3.65
N VAL A 211 -0.13 10.04 3.14
CA VAL A 211 0.97 9.46 3.94
C VAL A 211 2.08 10.49 4.03
N SER A 212 2.37 10.94 5.25
CA SER A 212 3.30 12.05 5.49
C SER A 212 4.73 11.71 5.06
N GLY A 213 5.35 12.60 4.28
CA GLY A 213 6.72 12.42 3.81
C GLY A 213 6.87 11.50 2.61
N SER A 214 5.76 11.07 2.00
CA SER A 214 5.75 10.23 0.80
C SER A 214 4.74 10.75 -0.24
N THR A 215 4.75 10.13 -1.42
CA THR A 215 3.72 10.30 -2.45
C THR A 215 2.53 9.36 -2.24
N ASN A 216 2.56 8.45 -1.27
CA ASN A 216 1.48 7.50 -1.06
C ASN A 216 0.24 8.16 -0.43
N ARG A 217 -0.91 7.66 -0.83
CA ARG A 217 -2.23 7.97 -0.28
C ARG A 217 -2.93 6.66 -0.02
N GLU A 218 -3.40 6.47 1.20
CA GLU A 218 -4.26 5.33 1.54
C GLU A 218 -5.72 5.69 1.29
N LEU A 219 -6.46 4.80 0.62
CA LEU A 219 -7.89 4.92 0.40
C LEU A 219 -8.62 3.80 1.15
N PHE A 220 -9.61 4.18 1.96
CA PHE A 220 -10.50 3.28 2.68
C PHE A 220 -11.89 3.32 2.08
N ALA A 221 -12.52 2.16 1.90
CA ALA A 221 -13.88 2.04 1.40
C ALA A 221 -14.67 1.01 2.21
N GLN A 222 -15.80 1.41 2.79
CA GLN A 222 -16.62 0.51 3.61
C GLN A 222 -17.76 -0.14 2.81
N ALA A 223 -18.02 -1.42 3.04
CA ALA A 223 -19.03 -2.18 2.31
C ALA A 223 -20.47 -1.66 2.54
N SER A 224 -20.74 -1.11 3.73
CA SER A 224 -22.04 -0.59 4.16
C SER A 224 -21.90 0.73 4.93
N SER A 225 -22.87 1.64 4.77
CA SER A 225 -22.97 2.88 5.56
C SER A 225 -23.71 2.69 6.90
N ALA A 226 -24.22 1.48 7.18
CA ALA A 226 -25.00 1.19 8.40
C ALA A 226 -24.18 1.33 9.70
N HIS A 227 -22.85 1.26 9.63
CA HIS A 227 -21.95 1.25 10.79
C HIS A 227 -21.35 2.63 11.13
N GLY A 228 -21.91 3.70 10.54
CA GLY A 228 -21.42 5.07 10.70
C GLY A 228 -20.29 5.42 9.75
N SER A 229 -19.83 6.67 9.81
CA SER A 229 -18.74 7.15 8.94
C SER A 229 -17.40 6.49 9.26
N LEU A 230 -16.53 6.39 8.25
CA LEU A 230 -15.17 5.85 8.41
C LEU A 230 -14.41 6.57 9.53
N GLN A 231 -14.54 7.90 9.62
CA GLN A 231 -13.91 8.69 10.67
C GLN A 231 -14.39 8.29 12.07
N ASN A 232 -15.69 8.15 12.29
CA ASN A 232 -16.24 7.74 13.58
C ASN A 232 -15.80 6.33 13.97
N ARG A 233 -15.76 5.42 12.99
CA ARG A 233 -15.30 4.04 13.17
C ARG A 233 -13.82 3.97 13.56
N ILE A 234 -12.92 4.75 12.94
CA ILE A 234 -11.49 4.81 13.33
C ILE A 234 -11.34 5.31 14.77
N LEU A 235 -12.07 6.36 15.15
CA LEU A 235 -12.01 6.91 16.50
C LEU A 235 -12.55 5.92 17.55
N ALA A 236 -13.62 5.17 17.22
CA ALA A 236 -14.14 4.11 18.07
C ALA A 236 -13.15 2.94 18.19
N GLY A 237 -12.61 2.47 17.07
CA GLY A 237 -11.60 1.42 17.02
C GLY A 237 -10.35 1.76 17.82
N SER A 238 -9.83 2.98 17.67
CA SER A 238 -8.66 3.47 18.40
C SER A 238 -8.88 3.49 19.92
N ARG A 239 -10.08 3.85 20.38
CA ARG A 239 -10.46 3.78 21.81
C ARG A 239 -10.50 2.33 22.29
N ALA A 240 -11.18 1.45 21.56
CA ALA A 240 -11.27 0.03 21.88
C ALA A 240 -9.90 -0.68 21.85
N TYR A 241 -8.98 -0.22 21.01
CA TYR A 241 -7.60 -0.69 20.98
C TYR A 241 -6.81 -0.21 22.19
N LYS A 242 -6.92 1.08 22.54
CA LYS A 242 -6.28 1.64 23.74
C LYS A 242 -6.71 0.94 25.03
N GLU A 243 -8.00 0.57 25.13
CA GLU A 243 -8.50 -0.22 26.26
C GLU A 243 -7.84 -1.61 26.32
N ARG A 244 -7.63 -2.27 25.17
CA ARG A 244 -6.91 -3.55 25.08
C ARG A 244 -5.44 -3.43 25.45
N LEU A 245 -4.76 -2.35 25.04
CA LEU A 245 -3.36 -2.08 25.39
C LEU A 245 -3.12 -1.93 26.89
N SER A 246 -4.15 -1.65 27.69
CA SER A 246 -3.98 -1.61 29.15
C SER A 246 -3.77 -3.00 29.79
N GLY A 247 -3.94 -4.08 29.02
CA GLY A 247 -3.58 -5.44 29.39
C GLY A 247 -2.16 -5.82 28.94
N SER A 248 -1.58 -6.86 29.53
CA SER A 248 -0.23 -7.36 29.18
C SER A 248 -0.12 -7.76 27.69
N ASN A 249 1.06 -7.56 27.07
CA ASN A 249 1.41 -7.63 25.63
C ASN A 249 1.08 -6.39 24.78
N VAL A 250 1.68 -5.25 25.14
CA VAL A 250 1.70 -4.04 24.30
C VAL A 250 2.87 -4.14 23.31
N PRO A 251 2.65 -3.95 21.98
CA PRO A 251 3.74 -3.78 21.01
C PRO A 251 4.69 -2.65 21.40
N ALA A 252 5.96 -2.71 20.99
CA ALA A 252 6.95 -1.71 21.34
C ALA A 252 6.51 -0.31 20.90
N ASP A 253 5.91 -0.22 19.71
CA ASP A 253 5.44 1.04 19.13
C ASP A 253 3.94 1.30 19.37
N GLY A 254 3.32 0.68 20.38
CA GLY A 254 1.88 0.77 20.64
C GLY A 254 1.34 2.19 20.85
N GLU A 255 2.11 3.06 21.52
CA GLU A 255 1.76 4.48 21.71
C GLU A 255 1.92 5.28 20.40
N GLU A 256 2.98 5.04 19.64
CA GLU A 256 3.19 5.69 18.34
C GLU A 256 2.09 5.27 17.34
N PHE A 257 1.73 4.00 17.34
CA PHE A 257 0.60 3.47 16.59
C PHE A 257 -0.69 4.24 16.92
N LEU A 258 -1.04 4.42 18.20
CA LEU A 258 -2.22 5.19 18.59
C LEU A 258 -2.17 6.66 18.13
N VAL A 259 -1.01 7.31 18.22
CA VAL A 259 -0.81 8.69 17.72
C VAL A 259 -1.07 8.73 16.21
N ARG A 260 -0.56 7.76 15.47
CA ARG A 260 -0.74 7.65 14.02
C ARG A 260 -2.19 7.40 13.64
N MET A 261 -2.88 6.50 14.33
CA MET A 261 -4.30 6.21 14.08
C MET A 261 -5.20 7.42 14.39
N SER A 262 -4.86 8.19 15.43
CA SER A 262 -5.51 9.47 15.72
C SER A 262 -5.32 10.49 14.60
N LYS A 263 -4.13 10.54 14.01
CA LYS A 263 -3.84 11.38 12.84
C LYS A 263 -4.63 10.92 11.62
N VAL A 264 -4.62 9.63 11.31
CA VAL A 264 -5.41 9.05 10.20
C VAL A 264 -6.87 9.43 10.33
N GLY A 265 -7.48 9.26 11.51
CA GLY A 265 -8.88 9.63 11.74
C GLY A 265 -9.17 11.13 11.56
N LYS A 266 -8.24 12.02 11.92
CA LYS A 266 -8.41 13.48 11.77
C LYS A 266 -8.22 13.95 10.33
N ASP A 267 -7.25 13.38 9.63
CA ASP A 267 -6.82 13.83 8.30
C ASP A 267 -7.58 13.11 7.17
N LEU A 268 -8.45 12.16 7.52
CA LEU A 268 -9.31 11.44 6.59
C LEU A 268 -10.21 12.42 5.82
N LYS A 269 -10.18 12.35 4.49
CA LYS A 269 -11.00 13.16 3.58
C LYS A 269 -11.96 12.27 2.82
N VAL A 270 -13.26 12.50 2.98
CA VAL A 270 -14.29 11.81 2.20
C VAL A 270 -14.11 12.14 0.72
N VAL A 271 -14.13 11.09 -0.10
CA VAL A 271 -14.10 11.19 -1.56
C VAL A 271 -15.53 11.28 -2.07
N ASN A 272 -15.83 12.35 -2.79
CA ASN A 272 -17.07 12.45 -3.55
C ASN A 272 -16.80 11.89 -4.96
N GLY A 273 -17.50 10.82 -5.34
CA GLY A 273 -17.30 10.19 -6.65
C GLY A 273 -17.56 11.16 -7.81
N GLY A 274 -16.71 11.09 -8.83
CA GLY A 274 -16.84 11.80 -10.09
C GLY A 274 -17.20 10.89 -11.27
N ASN A 275 -16.79 11.30 -12.46
CA ASN A 275 -17.15 10.66 -13.74
C ASN A 275 -16.01 9.85 -14.37
N HIS A 276 -14.84 9.77 -13.72
CA HIS A 276 -13.67 9.07 -14.24
C HIS A 276 -13.71 7.58 -13.89
N ILE A 277 -14.62 6.85 -14.54
CA ILE A 277 -14.84 5.44 -14.24
C ILE A 277 -14.03 4.54 -15.18
N LEU A 278 -13.22 3.67 -14.59
CA LEU A 278 -12.54 2.58 -15.27
C LEU A 278 -13.44 1.34 -15.27
N THR A 279 -13.61 0.75 -16.45
CA THR A 279 -14.34 -0.52 -16.63
C THR A 279 -13.45 -1.51 -17.36
N ASP A 280 -13.75 -2.81 -17.28
CA ASP A 280 -12.99 -3.83 -18.02
C ASP A 280 -12.89 -3.53 -19.53
N ASP A 281 -13.97 -2.99 -20.13
CA ASP A 281 -13.99 -2.57 -21.55
C ASP A 281 -13.29 -1.23 -21.82
N ARG A 282 -12.98 -0.46 -20.77
CA ARG A 282 -12.48 0.92 -20.88
C ARG A 282 -11.65 1.31 -19.65
N ALA A 283 -10.38 0.90 -19.66
CA ALA A 283 -9.41 1.26 -18.64
C ALA A 283 -8.06 1.63 -19.28
N PRO A 284 -7.85 2.88 -19.73
CA PRO A 284 -6.59 3.30 -20.36
C PRO A 284 -5.47 3.53 -19.32
N VAL A 285 -5.29 2.58 -18.41
CA VAL A 285 -4.38 2.68 -17.26
C VAL A 285 -2.93 2.83 -17.71
N GLU A 286 -2.52 2.11 -18.75
CA GLU A 286 -1.19 2.24 -19.33
C GLU A 286 -0.91 3.66 -19.84
N LEU A 287 -1.87 4.27 -20.55
CA LEU A 287 -1.75 5.65 -21.06
C LEU A 287 -1.70 6.67 -19.91
N LEU A 288 -2.49 6.46 -18.86
CA LEU A 288 -2.46 7.32 -17.66
C LEU A 288 -1.14 7.16 -16.92
N GLY A 289 -0.68 5.92 -16.73
CA GLY A 289 0.63 5.61 -16.16
C GLY A 289 1.77 6.26 -16.94
N MET A 290 1.80 6.14 -18.28
CA MET A 290 2.83 6.77 -19.10
C MET A 290 2.86 8.29 -18.91
N LYS A 291 1.70 8.97 -18.85
CA LYS A 291 1.66 10.41 -18.56
C LYS A 291 2.25 10.73 -17.19
N THR A 292 2.00 9.89 -16.20
CA THR A 292 2.56 10.02 -14.86
C THR A 292 4.09 9.83 -14.89
N ILE A 293 4.60 8.81 -15.57
CA ILE A 293 6.05 8.60 -15.77
C ILE A 293 6.69 9.82 -16.44
N ASP A 294 6.12 10.31 -17.55
CA ASP A 294 6.63 11.47 -18.27
C ASP A 294 6.72 12.70 -17.35
N ARG A 295 5.72 12.87 -16.47
CA ARG A 295 5.68 13.95 -15.49
C ARG A 295 6.76 13.81 -14.42
N ILE A 296 6.95 12.61 -13.87
CA ILE A 296 8.04 12.33 -12.91
C ILE A 296 9.39 12.62 -13.56
N ILE A 297 9.62 12.12 -14.78
CA ILE A 297 10.86 12.38 -15.53
C ILE A 297 11.06 13.88 -15.73
N GLN A 298 10.01 14.64 -16.07
CA GLN A 298 10.10 16.10 -16.22
C GLN A 298 10.42 16.81 -14.90
N GLU A 299 9.83 16.38 -13.79
CA GLU A 299 10.07 16.94 -12.45
C GLU A 299 11.51 16.64 -11.99
N GLU A 300 11.98 15.41 -12.11
CA GLU A 300 13.34 15.01 -11.75
C GLU A 300 14.40 15.60 -12.69
N ALA A 301 14.21 15.50 -14.01
CA ALA A 301 15.12 16.09 -14.98
C ALA A 301 15.11 17.63 -14.93
N GLY A 302 14.02 18.25 -14.44
CA GLY A 302 13.92 19.68 -14.21
C GLY A 302 14.95 20.18 -13.19
N SER A 303 15.16 19.42 -12.11
CA SER A 303 16.22 19.67 -11.12
C SER A 303 17.60 19.64 -11.79
N PHE A 304 17.92 18.57 -12.52
CA PHE A 304 19.20 18.44 -13.23
C PHE A 304 19.42 19.51 -14.30
N ARG A 305 18.37 19.86 -15.07
CA ARG A 305 18.41 20.94 -16.08
C ARG A 305 18.64 22.30 -15.44
N SER A 306 18.06 22.56 -14.27
CA SER A 306 18.23 23.82 -13.54
C SER A 306 19.66 23.92 -12.99
N SER A 307 20.17 22.87 -12.34
CA SER A 307 21.56 22.81 -11.87
C SER A 307 22.58 22.92 -13.01
N PHE A 308 22.30 22.32 -14.17
CA PHE A 308 23.15 22.47 -15.37
C PHE A 308 23.11 23.88 -15.94
N ARG A 309 21.93 24.52 -15.98
CA ARG A 309 21.80 25.92 -16.46
C ARG A 309 22.52 26.92 -15.57
N GLU A 310 22.48 26.73 -14.25
CA GLU A 310 23.09 27.65 -13.29
C GLU A 310 24.59 27.42 -13.11
N ASN A 311 25.01 26.14 -13.05
CA ASN A 311 26.35 25.77 -12.62
C ASN A 311 27.13 24.93 -13.64
N GLY A 312 26.63 24.79 -14.88
CA GLY A 312 27.25 23.98 -15.93
C GLY A 312 27.44 22.51 -15.54
N PHE A 313 28.41 21.83 -16.15
CA PHE A 313 28.73 20.43 -15.82
C PHE A 313 29.16 20.22 -14.35
N SER A 314 29.72 21.23 -13.70
CA SER A 314 30.04 21.20 -12.26
C SER A 314 28.79 21.07 -11.37
N GLY A 315 27.64 21.60 -11.79
CA GLY A 315 26.37 21.45 -11.07
C GLY A 315 25.78 20.05 -11.10
N LEU A 316 26.11 19.25 -12.12
CA LEU A 316 25.68 17.85 -12.23
C LEU A 316 26.53 16.92 -11.35
N LEU A 317 27.83 17.22 -11.21
CA LEU A 317 28.77 16.43 -10.42
C LEU A 317 28.61 16.59 -8.90
N GLY A 318 27.96 17.68 -8.43
CA GLY A 318 27.66 17.89 -7.01
C GLY A 318 26.41 17.15 -6.50
N ASN A 319 25.60 16.60 -7.40
CA ASN A 319 24.35 15.88 -7.11
C ASN A 319 24.46 14.36 -7.35
N LEU A 320 25.64 13.85 -7.72
CA LEU A 320 26.00 12.43 -7.82
C LEU A 320 26.74 11.99 -6.55
#